data_AF-A0A8S9MKF0-F1
#
_entry.id   AF-A0A8S9MKF0-F1
#
_cell.length_a   1.000
_cell.length_b   1.000
_cell.length_c   1.000
_cell.angle_alpha   90.00
_cell.angle_beta   90.00
_cell.angle_gamma   90.00
#
_symmetry.space_group_name_H-M   'P 1'
#
loop_
_entity.id
_entity.type
_entity.pdbx_description
1 polymer ?
#
loop_
_entity_poly.entity_id
_entity_poly.type
_entity_poly.pdbx_seq_one_letter_code
_entity_poly.pdbx_strand_id
1 'polypeptide(L)'
;MADVVQYRLERMVDELDDLERRGIFSRAEISEIVKQRRKFEYRLKRPSPLKQDFLAYIDYESQLDELRRLRRKAVSFQSGEKKKKKKSISDYAGVAKIVEIYRLATRRFKGDINLWFNYLEFCRQKRNGRMKKVLAQVIRFHPKVAEVWIYAAAWEFDRNLNVAAARALMQNGLRVCPNSEDLWVEYLRMELTYLNKLKVRRVALGEGEGSLVRDQKSVEDEQWKDENKELFMSLDDKEEKDKDGSDVDDDDDEDASERVDVFKEKGSNVLQAIYGGALEALPSSFDLRRRLLEILEATDLAHSDDIRNTILNDLKRDFSGDPDYWNWLARNEMNGCVSVEFANPQMQKAIQP
;
A
#
# COMPACT_ATOMS: atom_id res chain seq x y z
N MET A 1 26.12 -14.98 30.30
CA MET A 1 25.93 -14.83 28.83
C MET A 1 25.53 -16.16 28.19
N ALA A 2 26.21 -17.26 28.54
CA ALA A 2 25.87 -18.61 28.07
C ALA A 2 24.47 -19.10 28.51
N ASP A 3 24.07 -18.87 29.76
CA ASP A 3 22.79 -19.39 30.29
C ASP A 3 21.57 -18.87 29.53
N VAL A 4 21.60 -17.59 29.11
CA VAL A 4 20.51 -16.98 28.34
C VAL A 4 20.45 -17.56 26.92
N VAL A 5 21.61 -17.89 26.34
CA VAL A 5 21.68 -18.57 25.03
C VAL A 5 21.13 -19.99 25.16
N GLN A 6 21.53 -20.71 26.20
CA GLN A 6 21.08 -22.06 26.47
C GLN A 6 19.56 -22.12 26.65
N TYR A 7 19.00 -21.22 27.47
CA TYR A 7 17.56 -21.08 27.66
C TYR A 7 16.80 -20.85 26.33
N ARG A 8 17.37 -20.06 25.40
CA ARG A 8 16.75 -19.84 24.09
C ARG A 8 16.80 -21.08 23.20
N LEU A 9 17.91 -21.83 23.25
CA LEU A 9 18.07 -23.08 22.51
C LEU A 9 17.10 -24.15 23.01
N GLU A 10 16.91 -24.27 24.32
CA GLU A 10 15.99 -25.23 24.94
C GLU A 10 14.54 -25.01 24.48
N ARG A 11 14.11 -23.75 24.36
CA ARG A 11 12.77 -23.40 23.83
C ARG A 11 12.55 -23.78 22.37
N MET A 12 13.61 -24.11 21.63
CA MET A 12 13.55 -24.55 20.23
C MET A 12 13.59 -26.07 20.07
N VAL A 13 13.69 -26.84 21.15
CA VAL A 13 13.79 -28.31 21.06
C VAL A 13 12.50 -28.90 20.50
N ASP A 14 11.34 -28.47 21.03
CA ASP A 14 10.04 -29.00 20.61
C ASP A 14 9.76 -28.81 19.10
N GLU A 15 10.17 -27.67 18.54
CA GLU A 15 10.01 -27.38 17.10
C GLU A 15 10.94 -28.23 16.23
N LEU A 16 12.16 -28.53 16.70
CA LEU A 16 13.13 -29.35 15.97
C LEU A 16 12.76 -30.84 16.04
N ASP A 17 12.29 -31.31 17.19
CA ASP A 17 11.78 -32.67 17.36
C ASP A 17 10.57 -32.93 16.45
N ASP A 18 9.65 -31.96 16.32
CA ASP A 18 8.51 -32.05 15.39
C ASP A 18 8.97 -32.11 13.92
N LEU A 19 10.03 -31.36 13.55
CA LEU A 19 10.60 -31.42 12.20
C LEU A 19 11.22 -32.79 11.89
N GLU A 20 11.85 -33.42 12.87
CA GLU A 20 12.42 -34.76 12.75
C GLU A 20 11.31 -35.82 12.63
N ARG A 21 10.31 -35.79 13.52
CA ARG A 21 9.18 -36.74 13.50
C ARG A 21 8.41 -36.72 12.18
N ARG A 22 8.36 -35.54 11.53
CA ARG A 22 7.70 -35.36 10.23
C ARG A 22 8.59 -35.71 9.03
N GLY A 23 9.86 -36.07 9.26
CA GLY A 23 10.82 -36.44 8.22
C GLY A 23 11.19 -35.28 7.29
N ILE A 24 11.04 -34.02 7.73
CA ILE A 24 11.36 -32.85 6.90
C ILE A 24 12.88 -32.59 6.92
N PHE A 25 13.51 -32.83 8.06
CA PHE A 25 14.95 -32.72 8.25
C PHE A 25 15.49 -33.98 8.91
N SER A 26 16.73 -34.34 8.55
CA SER A 26 17.47 -35.41 9.20
C SER A 26 18.12 -34.92 10.51
N ARG A 27 18.47 -35.84 11.40
CA ARG A 27 19.19 -35.51 12.65
C ARG A 27 20.52 -34.78 12.40
N ALA A 28 21.24 -35.14 11.34
CA ALA A 28 22.50 -34.49 10.98
C ALA A 28 22.28 -33.03 10.58
N GLU A 29 21.24 -32.74 9.79
CA GLU A 29 20.88 -31.38 9.40
C GLU A 29 20.40 -30.56 10.60
N ILE A 30 19.58 -31.15 11.47
CA ILE A 30 19.10 -30.49 12.71
C ILE A 30 20.29 -30.11 13.60
N SER A 31 21.28 -30.99 13.74
CA SER A 31 22.51 -30.69 14.48
C SER A 31 23.25 -29.46 13.92
N GLU A 32 23.35 -29.36 12.58
CA GLU A 32 23.95 -28.19 11.94
C GLU A 32 23.10 -26.93 12.12
N ILE A 33 21.76 -27.03 12.04
CA ILE A 33 20.85 -25.91 12.34
C ILE A 33 21.05 -25.41 13.77
N VAL A 34 21.10 -26.31 14.76
CA VAL A 34 21.34 -25.97 16.17
C VAL A 34 22.69 -25.27 16.34
N LYS A 35 23.72 -25.76 15.65
CA LYS A 35 25.07 -25.17 15.68
C LYS A 35 25.06 -23.75 15.12
N GLN A 36 24.40 -23.50 13.98
CA GLN A 36 24.31 -22.18 13.39
C GLN A 36 23.47 -21.22 14.24
N ARG A 37 22.30 -21.65 14.73
CA ARG A 37 21.48 -20.87 15.66
C ARG A 37 22.23 -20.51 16.94
N ARG A 38 22.99 -21.45 17.51
CA ARG A 38 23.86 -21.18 18.66
C ARG A 38 24.88 -20.08 18.35
N LYS A 39 25.55 -20.12 17.19
CA LYS A 39 26.50 -19.07 16.77
C LYS A 39 25.83 -17.70 16.67
N PHE A 40 24.65 -17.62 16.04
CA PHE A 40 23.90 -16.37 15.95
C PHE A 40 23.46 -15.87 17.33
N GLU A 41 22.91 -16.72 18.19
CA GLU A 41 22.51 -16.33 19.54
C GLU A 41 23.68 -15.78 20.37
N TYR A 42 24.87 -16.37 20.24
CA TYR A 42 26.08 -15.80 20.85
C TYR A 42 26.46 -14.44 20.24
N ARG A 43 26.37 -14.26 18.91
CA ARG A 43 26.62 -12.96 18.25
C ARG A 43 25.65 -11.89 18.75
N LEU A 44 24.37 -12.20 18.83
CA LEU A 44 23.32 -11.27 19.29
C LEU A 44 23.44 -10.93 20.79
N LYS A 45 24.04 -11.81 21.60
CA LYS A 45 24.24 -11.60 23.04
C LYS A 45 25.52 -10.88 23.41
N ARG A 46 26.38 -10.55 22.45
CA ARG A 46 27.55 -9.68 22.67
C ARG A 46 27.12 -8.36 23.34
N PRO A 47 27.98 -7.72 24.15
CA PRO A 47 27.67 -6.42 24.75
C PRO A 47 27.25 -5.37 23.71
N SER A 48 27.96 -5.34 22.58
CA SER A 48 27.71 -4.50 21.41
C SER A 48 27.39 -5.36 20.17
N PRO A 49 26.13 -5.79 19.98
CA PRO A 49 25.74 -6.54 18.80
C PRO A 49 25.64 -5.61 17.59
N LEU A 50 26.04 -6.08 16.40
CA LEU A 50 25.97 -5.29 15.18
C LEU A 50 24.61 -5.46 14.51
N LYS A 51 24.11 -4.43 13.81
CA LYS A 51 22.88 -4.52 13.00
C LYS A 51 22.97 -5.66 11.98
N GLN A 52 24.11 -5.80 11.33
CA GLN A 52 24.37 -6.84 10.33
C GLN A 52 24.21 -8.26 10.88
N ASP A 53 24.49 -8.47 12.18
CA ASP A 53 24.28 -9.78 12.82
C ASP A 53 22.79 -10.14 12.88
N PHE A 54 21.92 -9.16 13.12
CA PHE A 54 20.47 -9.37 13.11
C PHE A 54 19.96 -9.67 11.71
N LEU A 55 20.39 -8.88 10.71
CA LEU A 55 19.98 -9.08 9.33
C LEU A 55 20.43 -10.45 8.81
N ALA A 56 21.71 -10.81 9.00
CA ALA A 56 22.22 -12.12 8.62
C ALA A 56 21.48 -13.27 9.31
N TYR A 57 21.05 -13.07 10.56
CA TYR A 57 20.26 -14.09 11.25
C TYR A 57 18.83 -14.19 10.71
N ILE A 58 18.20 -13.06 10.38
CA ILE A 58 16.88 -13.02 9.73
C ILE A 58 16.94 -13.68 8.35
N ASP A 59 17.98 -13.42 7.57
CA ASP A 59 18.16 -13.99 6.23
C ASP A 59 18.32 -15.51 6.32
N TYR A 60 19.15 -15.98 7.26
CA TYR A 60 19.31 -17.41 7.54
C TYR A 60 17.99 -18.09 7.93
N GLU A 61 17.24 -17.51 8.88
CA GLU A 61 15.95 -18.10 9.29
C GLU A 61 14.89 -18.02 8.18
N SER A 62 14.94 -16.99 7.32
CA SER A 62 14.05 -16.87 6.16
C SER A 62 14.34 -17.96 5.13
N GLN A 63 15.61 -18.16 4.79
CA GLN A 63 16.06 -19.26 3.91
C GLN A 63 15.71 -20.63 4.49
N LEU A 64 15.85 -20.81 5.81
CA LEU A 64 15.45 -22.05 6.48
C LEU A 64 13.94 -22.31 6.41
N ASP A 65 13.10 -21.27 6.60
CA ASP A 65 11.65 -21.41 6.46
C ASP A 65 11.24 -21.70 5.01
N GLU A 66 11.94 -21.12 4.03
CA GLU A 66 11.74 -21.42 2.60
C GLU A 66 12.11 -22.86 2.27
N LEU A 67 13.28 -23.33 2.71
CA LEU A 67 13.71 -24.71 2.53
C LEU A 67 12.72 -25.69 3.16
N ARG A 68 12.26 -25.40 4.38
CA ARG A 68 11.23 -26.17 5.08
C ARG A 68 9.93 -26.24 4.28
N ARG A 69 9.48 -25.13 3.67
CA ARG A 69 8.28 -25.10 2.81
C ARG A 69 8.44 -25.97 1.58
N LEU A 70 9.60 -25.90 0.90
CA LEU A 70 9.89 -26.71 -0.28
C LEU A 70 9.92 -28.20 0.07
N ARG A 71 10.62 -28.58 1.14
CA ARG A 71 10.68 -29.97 1.61
C ARG A 71 9.33 -30.48 2.08
N ARG A 72 8.55 -29.67 2.78
CA ARG A 72 7.18 -30.04 3.16
C ARG A 72 6.32 -30.37 1.94
N LYS A 73 6.42 -29.58 0.86
CA LYS A 73 5.73 -29.87 -0.40
C LYS A 73 6.22 -31.22 -0.96
N ALA A 74 7.52 -31.43 -1.06
CA ALA A 74 8.11 -32.68 -1.57
C ALA A 74 7.67 -33.92 -0.78
N VAL A 75 7.70 -33.86 0.56
CA VAL A 75 7.25 -34.96 1.44
C VAL A 75 5.74 -35.21 1.27
N SER A 76 4.95 -34.16 1.08
CA SER A 76 3.50 -34.29 0.83
C SER A 76 3.23 -34.99 -0.52
N PHE A 77 4.03 -34.72 -1.54
CA PHE A 77 3.94 -35.41 -2.84
C PHE A 77 4.35 -36.89 -2.72
N GLN A 78 5.43 -37.20 -2.03
CA GLN A 78 5.93 -38.58 -1.87
C GLN A 78 4.99 -39.48 -1.05
N SER A 79 4.29 -38.92 -0.05
CA SER A 79 3.34 -39.68 0.77
C SER A 79 1.99 -39.95 0.08
N GLY A 80 1.73 -39.42 -1.13
CA GLY A 80 0.47 -39.65 -1.88
C GLY A 80 -0.80 -39.05 -1.24
N GLU A 81 -0.69 -38.46 -0.05
CA GLU A 81 -1.82 -37.84 0.65
C GLU A 81 -2.16 -36.47 0.05
N LYS A 82 -3.21 -36.42 -0.77
CA LYS A 82 -3.82 -35.15 -1.24
C LYS A 82 -4.42 -34.28 -0.11
N LYS A 83 -4.48 -34.79 1.13
CA LYS A 83 -4.98 -34.05 2.29
C LYS A 83 -3.88 -33.19 2.91
N LYS A 84 -4.12 -31.88 3.03
CA LYS A 84 -3.24 -30.95 3.76
C LYS A 84 -3.09 -31.45 5.20
N LYS A 85 -1.92 -32.00 5.57
CA LYS A 85 -1.58 -32.33 6.96
C LYS A 85 -1.84 -31.09 7.85
N LYS A 86 -2.50 -31.30 8.99
CA LYS A 86 -2.80 -30.24 9.98
C LYS A 86 -1.54 -29.45 10.29
N LYS A 87 -1.68 -28.14 10.45
CA LYS A 87 -0.54 -27.27 10.78
C LYS A 87 -0.01 -27.64 12.16
N SER A 88 1.29 -27.92 12.25
CA SER A 88 1.95 -28.26 13.51
C SER A 88 2.71 -27.05 14.06
N ILE A 89 3.29 -27.19 15.25
CA ILE A 89 4.12 -26.18 15.92
C ILE A 89 5.27 -25.74 15.01
N SER A 90 5.91 -26.69 14.33
CA SER A 90 7.02 -26.43 13.41
C SER A 90 6.66 -25.52 12.22
N ASP A 91 5.37 -25.38 11.90
CA ASP A 91 4.93 -24.56 10.77
C ASP A 91 4.91 -23.06 11.09
N TYR A 92 4.71 -22.73 12.36
CA TYR A 92 4.65 -21.35 12.85
C TYR A 92 5.97 -20.90 13.47
N ALA A 93 6.77 -21.85 13.96
CA ALA A 93 8.06 -21.66 14.60
C ALA A 93 8.99 -20.69 13.86
N GLY A 94 9.30 -20.96 12.58
CA GLY A 94 10.24 -20.14 11.80
C GLY A 94 9.80 -18.68 11.69
N VAL A 95 8.53 -18.44 11.34
CA VAL A 95 7.97 -17.08 11.26
C VAL A 95 7.96 -16.40 12.64
N ALA A 96 7.64 -17.13 13.70
CA ALA A 96 7.65 -16.60 15.06
C ALA A 96 9.07 -16.20 15.51
N LYS A 97 10.09 -16.99 15.13
CA LYS A 97 11.49 -16.71 15.40
C LYS A 97 11.96 -15.45 14.69
N ILE A 98 11.69 -15.32 13.39
CA ILE A 98 12.04 -14.12 12.62
C ILE A 98 11.41 -12.86 13.25
N VAL A 99 10.14 -12.93 13.66
CA VAL A 99 9.49 -11.83 14.38
C VAL A 99 10.13 -11.53 15.73
N GLU A 100 10.58 -12.54 16.47
CA GLU A 100 11.31 -12.33 17.73
C GLU A 100 12.65 -11.61 17.48
N ILE A 101 13.38 -12.00 16.44
CA ILE A 101 14.66 -11.38 16.06
C ILE A 101 14.43 -9.91 15.66
N TYR A 102 13.44 -9.63 14.80
CA TYR A 102 13.06 -8.26 14.46
C TYR A 102 12.71 -7.43 15.70
N ARG A 103 11.94 -7.98 16.64
CA ARG A 103 11.60 -7.28 17.89
C ARG A 103 12.82 -6.97 18.75
N LEU A 104 13.78 -7.89 18.80
CA LEU A 104 15.02 -7.67 19.52
C LEU A 104 15.86 -6.58 18.82
N ALA A 105 15.90 -6.62 17.49
CA ALA A 105 16.60 -5.63 16.67
C ALA A 105 15.99 -4.23 16.84
N THR A 106 14.67 -4.08 16.71
CA THR A 106 13.98 -2.78 16.83
C THR A 106 14.02 -2.20 18.24
N ARG A 107 14.09 -3.04 19.27
CA ARG A 107 14.30 -2.57 20.65
C ARG A 107 15.68 -1.90 20.84
N ARG A 108 16.70 -2.38 20.12
CA ARG A 108 18.09 -1.87 20.19
C ARG A 108 18.31 -0.73 19.21
N PHE A 109 18.00 -0.94 17.93
CA PHE A 109 18.20 0.01 16.83
C PHE A 109 16.89 0.74 16.50
N LYS A 110 16.39 1.53 17.45
CA LYS A 110 15.11 2.25 17.28
C LYS A 110 15.17 3.29 16.17
N GLY A 111 16.33 3.93 15.97
CA GLY A 111 16.52 5.04 15.03
C GLY A 111 16.58 4.64 13.55
N ASP A 112 16.68 3.35 13.24
CA ASP A 112 16.87 2.89 11.88
C ASP A 112 15.53 2.60 11.20
N ILE A 113 15.10 3.53 10.34
CA ILE A 113 13.81 3.48 9.64
C ILE A 113 13.76 2.27 8.68
N ASN A 114 14.87 1.96 8.00
CA ASN A 114 14.94 0.84 7.05
C ASN A 114 14.71 -0.50 7.75
N LEU A 115 15.23 -0.67 8.98
CA LEU A 115 14.98 -1.87 9.76
C LEU A 115 13.49 -2.02 10.12
N TRP A 116 12.80 -0.91 10.40
CA TRP A 116 11.36 -0.91 10.65
C TRP A 116 10.56 -1.25 9.39
N PHE A 117 10.90 -0.67 8.23
CA PHE A 117 10.25 -1.01 6.97
C PHE A 117 10.46 -2.48 6.60
N ASN A 118 11.67 -3.03 6.73
CA ASN A 118 11.92 -4.46 6.53
C ASN A 118 11.06 -5.33 7.45
N TYR A 119 10.85 -4.90 8.70
CA TYR A 119 9.98 -5.60 9.63
C TYR A 119 8.49 -5.51 9.23
N LEU A 120 8.04 -4.33 8.79
CA LEU A 120 6.68 -4.11 8.29
C LEU A 120 6.40 -4.94 7.04
N GLU A 121 7.32 -4.94 6.09
CA GLU A 121 7.25 -5.75 4.87
C GLU A 121 7.20 -7.24 5.18
N PHE A 122 8.01 -7.72 6.12
CA PHE A 122 7.93 -9.10 6.59
C PHE A 122 6.54 -9.42 7.20
N CYS A 123 6.00 -8.52 8.01
CA CYS A 123 4.65 -8.66 8.57
C CYS A 123 3.56 -8.66 7.49
N ARG A 124 3.70 -7.83 6.46
CA ARG A 124 2.81 -7.75 5.29
C ARG A 124 2.81 -9.08 4.52
N GLN A 125 3.99 -9.55 4.11
CA GLN A 125 4.16 -10.79 3.34
C GLN A 125 3.64 -12.04 4.08
N LYS A 126 3.89 -12.15 5.39
CA LYS A 126 3.47 -13.32 6.18
C LYS A 126 2.06 -13.17 6.79
N ARG A 127 1.33 -12.08 6.49
CA ARG A 127 0.00 -11.74 7.05
C ARG A 127 -0.06 -11.92 8.57
N ASN A 128 0.96 -11.42 9.27
CA ASN A 128 1.06 -11.59 10.71
C ASN A 128 0.17 -10.58 11.45
N GLY A 129 -0.65 -11.05 12.41
CA GLY A 129 -1.54 -10.21 13.21
C GLY A 129 -0.84 -9.16 14.10
N ARG A 130 0.49 -9.14 14.14
CA ARG A 130 1.28 -8.14 14.86
C ARG A 130 1.43 -6.80 14.12
N MET A 131 1.06 -6.72 12.85
CA MET A 131 1.24 -5.53 11.99
C MET A 131 0.77 -4.22 12.65
N LYS A 132 -0.46 -4.18 13.19
CA LYS A 132 -1.01 -3.01 13.91
C LYS A 132 -0.11 -2.52 15.05
N LYS A 133 0.41 -3.46 15.85
CA LYS A 133 1.28 -3.13 16.99
C LYS A 133 2.63 -2.59 16.52
N VAL A 134 3.14 -3.08 15.39
CA VAL A 134 4.41 -2.61 14.82
C VAL A 134 4.21 -1.20 14.25
N LEU A 135 3.17 -0.96 13.45
CA LEU A 135 2.86 0.37 12.90
C LEU A 135 2.74 1.42 14.02
N ALA A 136 1.99 1.13 15.08
CA ALA A 136 1.87 2.03 16.23
C ALA A 136 3.23 2.31 16.92
N GLN A 137 4.13 1.32 16.97
CA GLN A 137 5.48 1.50 17.51
C GLN A 137 6.34 2.36 16.59
N VAL A 138 6.31 2.14 15.27
CA VAL A 138 7.09 2.90 14.29
C VAL A 138 6.69 4.36 14.32
N ILE A 139 5.39 4.66 14.27
CA ILE A 139 4.86 6.03 14.36
C ILE A 139 5.33 6.72 15.64
N ARG A 140 5.32 6.01 16.78
CA ARG A 140 5.76 6.58 18.06
C ARG A 140 7.25 6.91 18.09
N PHE A 141 8.10 6.08 17.44
CA PHE A 141 9.54 6.31 17.42
C PHE A 141 9.97 7.28 16.31
N HIS A 142 9.22 7.34 15.20
CA HIS A 142 9.52 8.13 14.00
C HIS A 142 8.34 9.02 13.58
N PRO A 143 7.84 9.91 14.46
CA PRO A 143 6.67 10.71 14.16
C PRO A 143 6.92 11.77 13.07
N LYS A 144 8.19 12.18 12.87
CA LYS A 144 8.58 13.21 11.91
C LYS A 144 8.79 12.69 10.48
N VAL A 145 8.66 11.38 10.26
CA VAL A 145 8.90 10.76 8.95
C VAL A 145 7.55 10.57 8.28
N ALA A 146 7.27 11.37 7.24
CA ALA A 146 5.98 11.34 6.54
C ALA A 146 5.67 9.97 5.91
N GLU A 147 6.67 9.30 5.34
CA GLU A 147 6.54 7.96 4.73
C GLU A 147 5.92 6.92 5.67
N VAL A 148 6.21 7.01 6.98
CA VAL A 148 5.65 6.10 7.99
C VAL A 148 4.13 6.28 8.12
N TRP A 149 3.66 7.54 8.10
CA TRP A 149 2.24 7.86 8.17
C TRP A 149 1.51 7.41 6.91
N ILE A 150 2.10 7.68 5.75
CA ILE A 150 1.56 7.27 4.44
C ILE A 150 1.42 5.75 4.41
N TYR A 151 2.49 5.02 4.76
CA TYR A 151 2.47 3.55 4.77
C TYR A 151 1.44 2.98 5.75
N ALA A 152 1.32 3.58 6.95
CA ALA A 152 0.36 3.12 7.95
C ALA A 152 -1.09 3.34 7.50
N ALA A 153 -1.38 4.50 6.90
CA ALA A 153 -2.70 4.82 6.37
C ALA A 153 -3.06 3.95 5.16
N ALA A 154 -2.13 3.76 4.22
CA ALA A 154 -2.31 2.86 3.07
C ALA A 154 -2.62 1.42 3.54
N TRP A 155 -1.90 0.92 4.56
CA TRP A 155 -2.16 -0.41 5.10
C TRP A 155 -3.55 -0.54 5.75
N GLU A 156 -4.00 0.46 6.52
CA GLU A 156 -5.36 0.46 7.10
C GLU A 156 -6.45 0.60 6.01
N PHE A 157 -6.20 1.38 4.97
CA PHE A 157 -7.11 1.59 3.85
C PHE A 157 -7.27 0.35 2.97
N ASP A 158 -6.18 -0.24 2.49
CA ASP A 158 -6.22 -1.34 1.53
C ASP A 158 -6.49 -2.68 2.21
N ARG A 159 -5.87 -2.93 3.37
CA ARG A 159 -5.91 -4.26 3.97
C ARG A 159 -7.01 -4.44 5.00
N ASN A 160 -7.27 -3.41 5.80
CA ASN A 160 -8.32 -3.48 6.83
C ASN A 160 -9.63 -2.84 6.38
N LEU A 161 -9.66 -2.20 5.20
CA LEU A 161 -10.81 -1.48 4.67
C LEU A 161 -11.38 -0.45 5.66
N ASN A 162 -10.52 0.11 6.52
CA ASN A 162 -10.91 1.05 7.56
C ASN A 162 -10.52 2.48 7.17
N VAL A 163 -11.40 3.11 6.41
CA VAL A 163 -11.23 4.47 5.89
C VAL A 163 -11.16 5.50 7.01
N ALA A 164 -11.97 5.35 8.06
CA ALA A 164 -11.97 6.27 9.19
C ALA A 164 -10.63 6.26 9.93
N ALA A 165 -10.05 5.08 10.15
CA ALA A 165 -8.72 4.96 10.75
C ALA A 165 -7.62 5.51 9.84
N ALA A 166 -7.68 5.21 8.53
CA ALA A 166 -6.72 5.74 7.56
C ALA A 166 -6.74 7.27 7.50
N ARG A 167 -7.93 7.88 7.45
CA ARG A 167 -8.12 9.34 7.52
C ARG A 167 -7.58 9.93 8.81
N ALA A 168 -7.87 9.30 9.96
CA ALA A 168 -7.34 9.75 11.24
C ALA A 168 -5.80 9.68 11.30
N LEU A 169 -5.18 8.65 10.72
CA LEU A 169 -3.73 8.53 10.61
C LEU A 169 -3.13 9.63 9.73
N MET A 170 -3.69 9.87 8.55
CA MET A 170 -3.21 10.92 7.64
C MET A 170 -3.34 12.32 8.28
N GLN A 171 -4.48 12.63 8.89
CA GLN A 171 -4.71 13.92 9.56
C GLN A 171 -3.77 14.11 10.76
N ASN A 172 -3.51 13.07 11.54
CA ASN A 172 -2.50 13.12 12.60
C ASN A 172 -1.09 13.31 12.04
N GLY A 173 -0.78 12.65 10.92
CA GLY A 173 0.47 12.86 10.19
C GLY A 173 0.64 14.31 9.75
N LEU A 174 -0.38 14.92 9.15
CA LEU A 174 -0.35 16.31 8.68
C LEU A 174 -0.14 17.31 9.81
N ARG A 175 -0.68 17.05 11.00
CA ARG A 175 -0.42 17.87 12.20
C ARG A 175 1.04 17.82 12.65
N VAL A 176 1.72 16.69 12.45
CA VAL A 176 3.11 16.48 12.90
C VAL A 176 4.12 16.87 11.81
N CYS A 177 3.78 16.62 10.55
CA CYS A 177 4.62 16.81 9.37
C CYS A 177 3.90 17.69 8.33
N PRO A 178 3.54 18.95 8.66
CA PRO A 178 2.81 19.82 7.73
C PRO A 178 3.63 20.17 6.49
N ASN A 179 4.96 20.15 6.62
CA ASN A 179 5.89 20.54 5.56
C ASN A 179 6.12 19.45 4.50
N SER A 180 5.49 18.29 4.63
CA SER A 180 5.70 17.18 3.69
C SER A 180 4.70 17.25 2.55
N GLU A 181 5.18 17.55 1.34
CA GLU A 181 4.35 17.58 0.12
C GLU A 181 3.72 16.22 -0.16
N ASP A 182 4.50 15.15 -0.06
CA ASP A 182 4.04 13.78 -0.34
C ASP A 182 2.84 13.39 0.56
N LEU A 183 2.79 13.88 1.80
CA LEU A 183 1.70 13.55 2.72
C LEU A 183 0.38 14.22 2.30
N TRP A 184 0.44 15.46 1.80
CA TRP A 184 -0.72 16.17 1.27
C TRP A 184 -1.24 15.50 -0.02
N VAL A 185 -0.31 15.18 -0.92
CA VAL A 185 -0.61 14.50 -2.19
C VAL A 185 -1.24 13.13 -1.94
N GLU A 186 -0.64 12.31 -1.09
CA GLU A 186 -1.15 10.98 -0.77
C GLU A 186 -2.48 11.03 0.00
N TYR A 187 -2.68 12.04 0.85
CA TYR A 187 -3.98 12.23 1.50
C TYR A 187 -5.09 12.53 0.50
N LEU A 188 -4.85 13.44 -0.46
CA LEU A 188 -5.81 13.71 -1.54
C LEU A 188 -6.07 12.44 -2.37
N ARG A 189 -5.02 11.74 -2.81
CA ARG A 189 -5.13 10.49 -3.58
C ARG A 189 -5.97 9.44 -2.85
N MET A 190 -5.75 9.25 -1.55
CA MET A 190 -6.52 8.33 -0.72
C MET A 190 -8.00 8.71 -0.65
N GLU A 191 -8.34 9.98 -0.43
CA GLU A 191 -9.73 10.45 -0.36
C GLU A 191 -10.46 10.30 -1.70
N LEU A 192 -9.81 10.66 -2.81
CA LEU A 192 -10.39 10.49 -4.15
C LEU A 192 -10.58 9.01 -4.48
N THR A 193 -9.61 8.17 -4.14
CA THR A 193 -9.73 6.70 -4.31
C THR A 193 -10.89 6.14 -3.48
N TYR A 194 -11.12 6.66 -2.28
CA TYR A 194 -12.26 6.28 -1.45
C TYR A 194 -13.59 6.65 -2.11
N LEU A 195 -13.72 7.88 -2.63
CA LEU A 195 -14.90 8.32 -3.36
C LEU A 195 -15.15 7.47 -4.60
N ASN A 196 -14.09 7.11 -5.34
CA ASN A 196 -14.18 6.21 -6.50
C ASN A 196 -14.71 4.84 -6.08
N LYS A 197 -14.19 4.25 -5.00
CA LYS A 197 -14.67 2.96 -4.46
C LYS A 197 -16.15 3.04 -4.06
N LEU A 198 -16.60 4.16 -3.49
CA LEU A 198 -18.03 4.36 -3.16
C LEU A 198 -18.91 4.49 -4.40
N LYS A 199 -18.47 5.22 -5.43
CA LYS A 199 -19.21 5.36 -6.69
C LYS A 199 -19.35 4.01 -7.38
N VAL A 200 -18.25 3.25 -7.51
CA VAL A 200 -18.26 1.90 -8.09
C VAL A 200 -19.20 0.98 -7.32
N ARG A 201 -19.22 1.05 -5.98
CA ARG A 201 -20.15 0.25 -5.17
C ARG A 201 -21.61 0.62 -5.43
N ARG A 202 -21.93 1.91 -5.61
CA ARG A 202 -23.28 2.37 -5.94
C ARG A 202 -23.72 1.85 -7.31
N VAL A 203 -22.85 1.96 -8.31
CA VAL A 203 -23.08 1.42 -9.66
C VAL A 203 -23.33 -0.09 -9.62
N ALA A 204 -22.52 -0.84 -8.85
CA ALA A 204 -22.68 -2.29 -8.69
C ALA A 204 -23.98 -2.69 -7.98
N LEU A 205 -24.58 -1.81 -7.19
CA LEU A 205 -25.88 -2.02 -6.55
C LEU A 205 -27.08 -1.67 -7.48
N GLY A 206 -26.81 -1.26 -8.73
CA GLY A 206 -27.83 -0.92 -9.71
C GLY A 206 -28.35 0.52 -9.64
N GLU A 207 -27.73 1.38 -8.83
CA GLU A 207 -28.18 2.76 -8.56
C GLU A 207 -27.43 3.84 -9.38
N GLY A 208 -26.80 3.50 -10.53
CA GLY A 208 -26.23 4.51 -11.44
C GLY A 208 -25.15 4.00 -12.42
N GLU A 209 -24.63 4.89 -13.27
CA GLU A 209 -23.56 4.61 -14.25
C GLU A 209 -22.20 5.31 -13.90
N GLY A 210 -21.08 4.63 -14.21
CA GLY A 210 -19.76 5.26 -14.44
C GLY A 210 -18.70 5.23 -13.32
N SER A 211 -17.42 5.35 -13.72
CA SER A 211 -16.23 5.58 -12.87
C SER A 211 -15.93 7.09 -12.71
N LEU A 212 -15.02 7.48 -11.82
CA LEU A 212 -14.52 8.87 -11.67
C LEU A 212 -13.16 9.11 -12.36
N VAL A 213 -12.54 8.04 -12.88
CA VAL A 213 -11.30 8.13 -13.67
C VAL A 213 -11.67 8.41 -15.12
N ARG A 214 -11.04 9.40 -15.75
CA ARG A 214 -11.20 9.65 -17.19
C ARG A 214 -10.60 8.48 -17.98
N ASP A 215 -11.33 7.92 -18.93
CA ASP A 215 -10.83 6.88 -19.84
C ASP A 215 -9.84 7.49 -20.85
N GLN A 216 -8.60 7.74 -20.43
CA GLN A 216 -7.47 7.88 -21.35
C GLN A 216 -6.70 6.56 -21.36
N LYS A 217 -6.79 5.79 -22.45
CA LYS A 217 -6.00 4.56 -22.65
C LYS A 217 -4.50 4.90 -22.67
N SER A 218 -3.81 4.69 -21.56
CA SER A 218 -2.35 4.69 -21.51
C SER A 218 -1.81 3.32 -21.10
N VAL A 219 -0.61 2.97 -21.56
CA VAL A 219 0.04 1.66 -21.31
C VAL A 219 0.32 1.42 -19.81
N GLU A 220 0.32 2.50 -19.01
CA GLU A 220 0.47 2.46 -17.55
C GLU A 220 -0.81 2.00 -16.82
N ASP A 221 -2.00 2.12 -17.45
CA ASP A 221 -3.27 1.68 -16.86
C ASP A 221 -3.40 0.16 -16.81
N GLU A 222 -2.81 -0.55 -17.77
CA GLU A 222 -2.73 -2.02 -17.72
C GLU A 222 -1.83 -2.47 -16.57
N GLN A 223 -0.75 -1.72 -16.29
CA GLN A 223 0.12 -1.99 -15.17
C GLN A 223 -0.58 -1.71 -13.83
N TRP A 224 -1.34 -0.62 -13.73
CA TRP A 224 -2.18 -0.31 -12.56
C TRP A 224 -3.31 -1.33 -12.35
N LYS A 225 -3.96 -1.79 -13.42
CA LYS A 225 -5.02 -2.82 -13.36
C LYS A 225 -4.47 -4.19 -12.99
N ASP A 226 -3.31 -4.59 -13.52
CA ASP A 226 -2.69 -5.87 -13.17
C ASP A 226 -2.09 -5.85 -11.75
N GLU A 227 -1.54 -4.72 -11.29
CA GLU A 227 -1.07 -4.56 -9.90
C GLU A 227 -2.21 -4.61 -8.88
N ASN A 228 -3.43 -4.21 -9.27
CA ASN A 228 -4.62 -4.19 -8.42
C ASN A 228 -5.62 -5.32 -8.74
N LYS A 229 -5.23 -6.36 -9.48
CA LYS A 229 -6.11 -7.48 -9.86
C LYS A 229 -6.66 -8.26 -8.65
N GLU A 230 -5.92 -8.29 -7.53
CA GLU A 230 -6.38 -8.87 -6.26
C GLU A 230 -7.43 -7.99 -5.52
N LEU A 231 -7.64 -6.73 -5.92
CA LEU A 231 -8.70 -5.85 -5.38
C LEU A 231 -10.06 -6.07 -6.06
N PHE A 232 -10.10 -6.75 -7.21
CA PHE A 232 -11.29 -7.04 -8.01
C PHE A 232 -11.65 -8.53 -8.07
N MET A 233 -11.28 -9.32 -7.06
CA MET A 233 -11.84 -10.66 -6.91
C MET A 233 -13.31 -10.54 -6.47
N SER A 234 -14.23 -10.78 -7.41
CA SER A 234 -15.60 -11.18 -7.11
C SER A 234 -15.55 -12.37 -6.14
N LEU A 235 -16.13 -12.21 -4.96
CA LEU A 235 -16.34 -13.32 -4.04
C LEU A 235 -17.27 -14.33 -4.74
N ASP A 236 -16.72 -15.52 -5.00
CA ASP A 236 -17.35 -16.66 -5.65
C ASP A 236 -18.79 -16.90 -5.22
N ASP A 237 -19.62 -17.11 -6.24
CA ASP A 237 -20.72 -18.06 -6.33
C ASP A 237 -20.94 -18.93 -5.08
N LYS A 238 -22.04 -18.64 -4.38
CA LYS A 238 -23.01 -19.60 -3.85
C LYS A 238 -24.09 -18.85 -3.07
N GLU A 239 -25.25 -18.68 -3.69
CA GLU A 239 -26.48 -19.35 -3.24
C GLU A 239 -27.64 -18.99 -4.19
N GLU A 240 -28.54 -19.95 -4.28
CA GLU A 240 -29.52 -20.17 -5.35
C GLU A 240 -30.60 -19.09 -5.42
N LYS A 241 -30.95 -18.70 -6.65
CA LYS A 241 -32.19 -17.97 -6.94
C LYS A 241 -33.37 -18.94 -6.86
N ASP A 242 -34.25 -18.74 -5.90
CA ASP A 242 -35.67 -19.01 -6.10
C ASP A 242 -36.38 -17.71 -6.51
N LYS A 243 -37.20 -17.83 -7.54
CA LYS A 243 -38.01 -16.78 -8.17
C LYS A 243 -39.14 -16.34 -7.24
N ASP A 244 -39.45 -15.05 -7.21
CA ASP A 244 -40.79 -14.62 -7.63
C ASP A 244 -40.76 -13.18 -8.14
N GLY A 245 -41.51 -12.91 -9.19
CA GLY A 245 -41.63 -11.59 -9.79
C GLY A 245 -42.85 -10.85 -9.25
N SER A 246 -42.71 -9.53 -9.09
CA SER A 246 -43.82 -8.63 -9.34
C SER A 246 -43.27 -7.30 -9.86
N ASP A 247 -43.74 -6.93 -11.04
CA ASP A 247 -43.68 -5.59 -11.61
C ASP A 247 -44.12 -4.53 -10.59
N VAL A 248 -43.33 -3.47 -10.45
CA VAL A 248 -43.78 -2.16 -10.00
C VAL A 248 -43.02 -1.10 -10.80
N ASP A 249 -43.74 -0.58 -11.78
CA ASP A 249 -43.72 0.76 -12.38
C ASP A 249 -42.36 1.45 -12.60
N ASP A 250 -41.99 1.51 -13.89
CA ASP A 250 -41.17 2.55 -14.51
C ASP A 250 -41.84 3.92 -14.30
N ASP A 251 -41.30 4.75 -13.40
CA ASP A 251 -41.43 6.20 -13.39
C ASP A 251 -40.46 6.76 -12.35
N ASP A 252 -39.16 6.87 -12.67
CA ASP A 252 -38.16 7.71 -11.94
C ASP A 252 -36.82 7.81 -12.71
N ASP A 253 -36.85 8.10 -14.02
CA ASP A 253 -35.63 8.29 -14.82
C ASP A 253 -35.01 9.71 -14.72
N GLU A 254 -35.69 10.67 -14.07
CA GLU A 254 -35.17 12.05 -13.90
C GLU A 254 -34.24 12.21 -12.66
N ASP A 255 -34.34 11.33 -11.66
CA ASP A 255 -33.61 11.47 -10.37
C ASP A 255 -32.20 10.80 -10.40
N ALA A 256 -31.87 10.08 -11.48
CA ALA A 256 -30.55 9.43 -11.60
C ALA A 256 -29.43 10.42 -11.91
N SER A 257 -29.71 11.50 -12.65
CA SER A 257 -28.71 12.50 -13.07
C SER A 257 -28.27 13.41 -11.90
N GLU A 258 -29.20 13.88 -11.07
CA GLU A 258 -28.92 14.71 -9.90
C GLU A 258 -28.13 13.96 -8.81
N ARG A 259 -28.29 12.62 -8.73
CA ARG A 259 -27.60 11.78 -7.74
C ARG A 259 -26.16 11.40 -8.12
N VAL A 260 -25.82 11.48 -9.41
CA VAL A 260 -24.46 11.25 -9.94
C VAL A 260 -23.52 12.44 -9.63
N ASP A 261 -24.07 13.63 -9.42
CA ASP A 261 -23.31 14.84 -9.07
C ASP A 261 -22.81 14.86 -7.62
N VAL A 262 -23.52 14.22 -6.69
CA VAL A 262 -23.19 14.26 -5.25
C VAL A 262 -21.75 13.78 -4.96
N PHE A 263 -21.23 12.80 -5.70
CA PHE A 263 -19.84 12.34 -5.51
C PHE A 263 -18.83 13.29 -6.13
N LYS A 264 -19.15 13.87 -7.28
CA LYS A 264 -18.31 14.83 -7.97
C LYS A 264 -18.18 16.12 -7.16
N GLU A 265 -19.28 16.61 -6.59
CA GLU A 265 -19.31 17.73 -5.65
C GLU A 265 -18.54 17.43 -4.36
N LYS A 266 -18.73 16.26 -3.76
CA LYS A 266 -17.97 15.84 -2.58
C LYS A 266 -16.47 15.79 -2.86
N GLY A 267 -16.06 15.29 -4.03
CA GLY A 267 -14.66 15.29 -4.45
C GLY A 267 -14.10 16.70 -4.60
N SER A 268 -14.87 17.60 -5.22
CA SER A 268 -14.54 19.03 -5.36
C SER A 268 -14.34 19.70 -4.01
N ASN A 269 -15.27 19.51 -3.07
CA ASN A 269 -15.20 20.04 -1.70
C ASN A 269 -13.98 19.51 -0.93
N VAL A 270 -13.70 18.21 -1.05
CA VAL A 270 -12.52 17.59 -0.41
C VAL A 270 -11.24 18.17 -0.99
N LEU A 271 -11.16 18.33 -2.30
CA LEU A 271 -9.99 18.89 -2.96
C LEU A 271 -9.77 20.35 -2.58
N GLN A 272 -10.82 21.17 -2.54
CA GLN A 272 -10.73 22.57 -2.11
C GLN A 272 -10.26 22.69 -0.65
N ALA A 273 -10.80 21.85 0.25
CA ALA A 273 -10.40 21.85 1.65
C ALA A 273 -8.94 21.43 1.84
N ILE A 274 -8.49 20.39 1.13
CA ILE A 274 -7.11 19.91 1.18
C ILE A 274 -6.17 20.95 0.55
N TYR A 275 -6.55 21.55 -0.58
CA TYR A 275 -5.77 22.59 -1.25
C TYR A 275 -5.61 23.82 -0.35
N GLY A 276 -6.68 24.31 0.27
CA GLY A 276 -6.60 25.41 1.22
C GLY A 276 -5.66 25.12 2.40
N GLY A 277 -5.79 23.94 3.02
CA GLY A 277 -4.89 23.52 4.10
C GLY A 277 -3.43 23.35 3.65
N ALA A 278 -3.21 22.89 2.43
CA ALA A 278 -1.89 22.75 1.84
C ALA A 278 -1.24 24.12 1.56
N LEU A 279 -2.00 25.11 1.09
CA LEU A 279 -1.52 26.48 0.89
C LEU A 279 -1.13 27.16 2.21
N GLU A 280 -1.90 26.94 3.28
CA GLU A 280 -1.56 27.46 4.61
C GLU A 280 -0.26 26.84 5.15
N ALA A 281 -0.06 25.53 4.92
CA ALA A 281 1.11 24.82 5.40
C ALA A 281 2.37 25.06 4.54
N LEU A 282 2.21 25.11 3.21
CA LEU A 282 3.30 25.14 2.22
C LEU A 282 3.00 26.17 1.12
N PRO A 283 3.02 27.47 1.44
CA PRO A 283 2.73 28.52 0.46
C PRO A 283 3.79 28.60 -0.64
N SER A 284 5.05 28.25 -0.35
CA SER A 284 6.20 28.42 -1.24
C SER A 284 6.47 27.25 -2.17
N SER A 285 5.75 26.13 -2.07
CA SER A 285 6.02 24.95 -2.91
C SER A 285 5.28 25.01 -4.24
N PHE A 286 6.03 25.11 -5.34
CA PHE A 286 5.51 24.99 -6.70
C PHE A 286 5.15 23.54 -7.03
N ASP A 287 6.03 22.60 -6.69
CA ASP A 287 5.90 21.18 -7.00
C ASP A 287 4.62 20.56 -6.41
N LEU A 288 4.26 20.93 -5.18
CA LEU A 288 3.02 20.49 -4.54
C LEU A 288 1.80 20.93 -5.35
N ARG A 289 1.72 22.21 -5.71
CA ARG A 289 0.58 22.75 -6.48
C ARG A 289 0.49 22.13 -7.86
N ARG A 290 1.64 21.87 -8.51
CA ARG A 290 1.70 21.13 -9.78
C ARG A 290 1.14 19.72 -9.64
N ARG A 291 1.60 18.95 -8.64
CA ARG A 291 1.12 17.57 -8.40
C ARG A 291 -0.38 17.52 -8.09
N LEU A 292 -0.89 18.50 -7.34
CA LEU A 292 -2.33 18.60 -7.06
C LEU A 292 -3.14 18.91 -8.32
N LEU A 293 -2.61 19.74 -9.21
CA LEU A 293 -3.22 20.03 -10.52
C LEU A 293 -3.23 18.79 -11.42
N GLU A 294 -2.13 18.05 -11.51
CA GLU A 294 -2.03 16.78 -12.26
C GLU A 294 -3.08 15.76 -11.75
N ILE A 295 -3.28 15.67 -10.44
CA ILE A 295 -4.33 14.81 -9.85
C ILE A 295 -5.72 15.29 -10.27
N LEU A 296 -5.97 16.61 -10.25
CA LEU A 296 -7.24 17.17 -10.66
C LEU A 296 -7.54 16.91 -12.14
N GLU A 297 -6.54 17.00 -13.02
CA GLU A 297 -6.69 16.72 -14.46
C GLU A 297 -7.00 15.25 -14.74
N ALA A 298 -6.41 14.34 -13.95
CA ALA A 298 -6.67 12.90 -14.05
C ALA A 298 -8.07 12.49 -13.55
N THR A 299 -8.72 13.32 -12.74
CA THR A 299 -9.99 12.98 -12.07
C THR A 299 -11.18 13.76 -12.66
N ASP A 300 -12.29 13.08 -12.94
CA ASP A 300 -13.51 13.73 -13.43
C ASP A 300 -14.35 14.27 -12.26
N LEU A 301 -14.02 15.49 -11.81
CA LEU A 301 -14.72 16.18 -10.72
C LEU A 301 -15.65 17.30 -11.25
N ALA A 302 -16.73 17.56 -10.51
CA ALA A 302 -17.63 18.68 -10.77
C ALA A 302 -16.94 20.00 -10.42
N HIS A 303 -17.19 21.05 -11.18
CA HIS A 303 -16.49 22.34 -11.06
C HIS A 303 -14.96 22.22 -11.14
N SER A 304 -14.46 21.18 -11.83
CA SER A 304 -13.01 21.00 -12.00
C SER A 304 -12.37 22.18 -12.71
N ASP A 305 -13.10 22.86 -13.60
CA ASP A 305 -12.66 24.05 -14.31
C ASP A 305 -12.47 25.26 -13.36
N ASP A 306 -13.37 25.45 -12.39
CA ASP A 306 -13.29 26.56 -11.42
C ASP A 306 -12.10 26.39 -10.48
N ILE A 307 -11.89 25.17 -9.98
CA ILE A 307 -10.74 24.88 -9.13
C ILE A 307 -9.44 24.93 -9.94
N ARG A 308 -9.43 24.42 -11.18
CA ARG A 308 -8.28 24.54 -12.09
C ARG A 308 -7.90 26.00 -12.28
N ASN A 309 -8.86 26.86 -12.61
CA ASN A 309 -8.63 28.29 -12.80
C ASN A 309 -8.12 28.96 -11.52
N THR A 310 -8.63 28.56 -10.36
CA THR A 310 -8.15 29.04 -9.06
C THR A 310 -6.69 28.67 -8.85
N ILE A 311 -6.32 27.40 -9.04
CA ILE A 311 -4.94 26.91 -8.89
C ILE A 311 -4.01 27.62 -9.89
N LEU A 312 -4.42 27.79 -11.15
CA LEU A 312 -3.63 28.47 -12.17
C LEU A 312 -3.42 29.96 -11.84
N ASN A 313 -4.43 30.64 -11.33
CA ASN A 313 -4.32 32.03 -10.88
C ASN A 313 -3.38 32.16 -9.67
N ASP A 314 -3.48 31.24 -8.70
CA ASP A 314 -2.59 31.18 -7.55
C ASP A 314 -1.14 30.89 -7.95
N LEU A 315 -0.93 29.99 -8.92
CA LEU A 315 0.38 29.70 -9.50
C LEU A 315 0.98 30.93 -10.18
N LYS A 316 0.19 31.63 -10.98
CA LYS A 316 0.63 32.87 -11.66
C LYS A 316 0.95 33.98 -10.67
N ARG A 317 0.15 34.13 -9.60
CA ARG A 317 0.37 35.12 -8.54
C ARG A 317 1.69 34.87 -7.83
N ASP A 318 1.92 33.63 -7.40
CA ASP A 318 2.99 33.32 -6.45
C ASP A 318 4.33 32.96 -7.14
N PHE A 319 4.31 32.43 -8.38
CA PHE A 319 5.51 31.91 -9.07
C PHE A 319 5.82 32.58 -10.41
N SER A 320 5.21 33.73 -10.73
CA SER A 320 5.52 34.47 -11.97
C SER A 320 7.00 34.86 -12.13
N GLY A 321 7.76 34.94 -11.03
CA GLY A 321 9.20 35.20 -11.03
C GLY A 321 10.08 33.95 -11.14
N ASP A 322 9.52 32.75 -11.08
CA ASP A 322 10.27 31.49 -11.07
C ASP A 322 10.44 30.94 -12.51
N PRO A 323 11.68 30.68 -12.99
CA PRO A 323 11.90 30.03 -14.28
C PRO A 323 11.20 28.67 -14.43
N ASP A 324 11.05 27.92 -13.34
CA ASP A 324 10.45 26.57 -13.38
C ASP A 324 8.95 26.62 -13.70
N TYR A 325 8.25 27.68 -13.27
CA TYR A 325 6.86 27.95 -13.64
C TYR A 325 6.71 28.15 -15.16
N TRP A 326 7.56 28.96 -15.76
CA TRP A 326 7.50 29.25 -17.21
C TRP A 326 7.89 28.03 -18.06
N ASN A 327 8.86 27.23 -17.61
CA ASN A 327 9.23 25.97 -18.25
C ASN A 327 8.04 24.98 -18.21
N TRP A 328 7.39 24.85 -17.06
CA TRP A 328 6.20 24.02 -16.93
C TRP A 328 5.04 24.53 -17.81
N LEU A 329 4.74 25.83 -17.79
CA LEU A 329 3.68 26.41 -18.61
C LEU A 329 3.93 26.16 -20.10
N ALA A 330 5.16 26.37 -20.57
CA ALA A 330 5.54 26.10 -21.96
C ALA A 330 5.33 24.62 -22.34
N ARG A 331 5.67 23.68 -21.45
CA ARG A 331 5.41 22.24 -21.68
C ARG A 331 3.93 21.91 -21.74
N ASN A 332 3.12 22.53 -20.89
CA ASN A 332 1.68 22.30 -20.87
C ASN A 332 1.01 22.81 -22.16
N GLU A 333 1.39 24.00 -22.60
CA GLU A 333 0.94 24.59 -23.87
C GLU A 333 1.42 23.76 -25.08
N MET A 334 2.65 23.23 -25.05
CA MET A 334 3.13 22.31 -26.09
C MET A 334 2.34 20.99 -26.11
N ASN A 335 2.02 20.39 -24.96
CA ASN A 335 1.22 19.17 -24.90
C ASN A 335 -0.21 19.40 -25.43
N GLY A 336 -0.79 20.57 -25.17
CA GLY A 336 -2.04 21.02 -25.79
C GLY A 336 -1.90 21.20 -27.31
N CYS A 337 -0.80 21.80 -27.77
CA CYS A 337 -0.53 22.03 -29.19
C CYS A 337 -0.32 20.72 -29.99
N VAL A 338 0.37 19.73 -29.41
CA VAL A 338 0.56 18.41 -30.05
C VAL A 338 -0.79 17.71 -30.27
N SER A 339 -1.73 17.87 -29.35
CA SER A 339 -3.08 17.30 -29.47
C SER A 339 -3.93 18.02 -30.55
N VAL A 340 -3.64 19.29 -30.84
CA VAL A 340 -4.29 20.10 -31.89
C VAL A 340 -3.64 19.89 -33.26
N GLU A 341 -2.32 19.69 -33.33
CA GLU A 341 -1.59 19.45 -34.58
C GLU A 341 -1.99 18.13 -35.26
N PHE A 342 -2.30 17.08 -34.50
CA PHE A 342 -2.84 15.83 -35.05
C PHE A 342 -4.33 15.91 -35.44
N ALA A 343 -5.04 16.97 -35.06
CA ALA A 343 -6.46 17.16 -35.36
C ALA A 343 -6.71 17.99 -36.64
N ASN A 344 -5.66 18.42 -37.36
CA ASN A 344 -5.83 19.24 -38.57
C ASN A 344 -5.79 18.38 -39.85
N PRO A 345 -6.95 18.01 -40.45
CA PRO A 345 -7.03 17.12 -41.62
C PRO A 345 -6.40 17.70 -42.90
N GLN A 346 -6.03 18.99 -42.92
CA GLN A 346 -5.38 19.61 -44.06
C GLN A 346 -3.90 19.23 -44.22
N MET A 347 -3.21 18.80 -43.15
CA MET A 347 -1.79 18.40 -43.22
C MET A 347 -1.59 16.93 -43.63
N GLN A 348 -2.59 16.07 -43.46
CA GLN A 348 -2.52 14.66 -43.89
C GLN A 348 -2.55 14.49 -45.42
N LYS A 349 -2.97 15.50 -46.18
CA LYS A 349 -2.94 15.46 -47.66
C LYS A 349 -1.59 15.84 -48.27
N ALA A 350 -0.63 16.33 -47.48
CA ALA A 350 0.68 16.73 -47.96
C ALA A 350 1.76 15.63 -47.81
N ILE A 351 1.41 14.49 -47.21
CA ILE A 351 2.33 13.36 -46.97
C ILE A 351 1.69 12.07 -47.50
N GLN A 352 1.41 12.04 -48.80
CA GLN A 352 1.41 10.80 -49.57
C GLN A 352 2.09 11.11 -50.91
N PRO A 353 3.16 10.38 -51.30
CA PRO A 353 3.79 10.54 -52.61
C PRO A 353 2.87 10.06 -53.74
#